data_AF-A0A2A5VWW7-F1
#
_entry.id   AF-A0A2A5VWW7-F1
#
_cell.length_a   1.000
_cell.length_b   1.000
_cell.length_c   1.000
_cell.angle_alpha   90.00
_cell.angle_beta   90.00
_cell.angle_gamma   90.00
#
_symmetry.space_group_name_H-M   'P 1'
#
loop_
_entity.id
_entity.type
_entity.pdbx_description
1 polymer ?
#
loop_
_entity_poly.entity_id
_entity_poly.type
_entity_poly.pdbx_seq_one_letter_code
_entity_poly.pdbx_strand_id
1 'polypeptide(L)'
;MIVLDEFVAMPIVFFGMGGTNGIIASYAGWPILMAGFGLFRFFDILKPFGIARLQNLSGGIGCVIDDLAAALAACVCLHVFLHYAPLG
;
A
#
# COMPACT_ATOMS: atom_id res chain seq x y z
N MET A 1 9.13 15.30 0.11
CA MET A 1 8.07 14.69 -0.72
C MET A 1 7.98 13.25 -0.22
N ILE A 2 7.35 13.07 0.94
CA ILE A 2 7.29 11.78 1.68
C ILE A 2 5.87 11.60 2.26
N VAL A 3 5.21 12.70 2.67
CA VAL A 3 3.86 12.63 3.27
C VAL A 3 2.73 12.69 2.23
N LEU A 4 2.92 13.37 1.10
CA LEU A 4 1.85 13.58 0.12
C LEU A 4 1.61 12.31 -0.73
N ASP A 5 2.70 11.65 -1.08
CA ASP A 5 2.82 10.35 -1.73
C ASP A 5 2.18 9.24 -0.88
N GLU A 6 2.47 9.18 0.43
CA GLU A 6 1.86 8.21 1.36
C GLU A 6 0.34 8.41 1.49
N PHE A 7 -0.13 9.66 1.53
CA PHE A 7 -1.57 9.97 1.55
C PHE A 7 -2.29 9.63 0.25
N VAL A 8 -1.64 9.80 -0.91
CA VAL A 8 -2.22 9.48 -2.22
C VAL A 8 -2.25 7.97 -2.46
N ALA A 9 -1.25 7.25 -1.95
CA ALA A 9 -1.10 5.82 -2.14
C ALA A 9 -2.00 4.99 -1.20
N MET A 10 -2.30 5.48 0.02
CA MET A 10 -3.14 4.77 0.99
C MET A 10 -4.53 4.35 0.47
N PRO A 11 -5.32 5.21 -0.20
CA PRO A 11 -6.59 4.81 -0.80
C PRO A 11 -6.46 3.69 -1.83
N ILE A 12 -5.30 3.60 -2.50
CA ILE A 12 -5.02 2.60 -3.55
C ILE A 12 -4.84 1.21 -2.92
N VAL A 13 -4.26 1.13 -1.73
CA VAL A 13 -4.11 -0.14 -0.98
C VAL A 13 -5.45 -0.81 -0.74
N PHE A 14 -6.51 -0.02 -0.50
CA PHE A 14 -7.86 -0.52 -0.21
C PHE A 14 -8.78 -0.56 -1.43
N PHE A 15 -8.27 -0.20 -2.61
CA PHE A 15 -9.06 -0.18 -3.83
C PHE A 15 -9.53 -1.60 -4.18
N GLY A 16 -10.80 -1.74 -4.57
CA GLY A 16 -11.37 -3.02 -4.98
C GLY A 16 -11.69 -4.01 -3.85
N MET A 17 -11.51 -3.64 -2.57
CA MET A 17 -11.80 -4.51 -1.42
C MET A 17 -13.29 -4.51 -0.97
N GLY A 18 -14.20 -3.98 -1.78
CA GLY A 18 -15.66 -4.07 -1.56
C GLY A 18 -16.24 -3.23 -0.41
N GLY A 19 -15.41 -2.44 0.29
CA GLY A 19 -15.87 -1.47 1.28
C GLY A 19 -16.73 -2.09 2.39
N THR A 20 -17.87 -1.45 2.69
CA THR A 20 -18.79 -1.79 3.80
C THR A 20 -19.58 -3.09 3.62
N ASN A 21 -19.64 -3.67 2.42
CA ASN A 21 -20.30 -4.96 2.16
C ASN A 21 -19.29 -6.05 1.73
N GLY A 22 -17.99 -5.74 1.76
CA GLY A 22 -16.92 -6.62 1.33
C GLY A 22 -16.15 -7.24 2.50
N ILE A 23 -15.02 -7.85 2.17
CA ILE A 23 -14.16 -8.60 3.10
C ILE A 23 -13.67 -7.69 4.25
N ILE A 24 -13.66 -6.37 4.06
CA ILE A 24 -13.28 -5.40 5.10
C ILE A 24 -14.23 -5.43 6.31
N ALA A 25 -15.54 -5.53 6.06
CA ALA A 25 -16.54 -5.57 7.12
C ALA A 25 -16.52 -6.91 7.89
N SER A 26 -16.19 -7.99 7.20
CA SER A 26 -16.11 -9.34 7.79
C SER A 26 -14.99 -9.49 8.83
N TYR A 27 -13.86 -8.80 8.67
CA TYR A 27 -12.74 -8.84 9.62
C TYR A 27 -12.61 -7.58 10.49
N ALA A 28 -13.73 -6.94 10.82
CA ALA A 28 -13.81 -5.82 11.77
C ALA A 28 -13.07 -4.52 11.36
N GLY A 29 -12.86 -4.26 10.07
CA GLY A 29 -12.43 -2.95 9.53
C GLY A 29 -11.03 -2.45 9.94
N TRP A 30 -10.82 -2.17 11.23
CA TRP A 30 -9.57 -1.66 11.79
C TRP A 30 -8.37 -2.61 11.65
N PRO A 31 -8.48 -3.95 11.76
CA PRO A 31 -7.33 -4.85 11.57
C PRO A 31 -6.84 -4.85 10.12
N ILE A 32 -7.76 -4.69 9.17
CA ILE A 32 -7.43 -4.60 7.74
C ILE A 32 -6.75 -3.29 7.43
N LEU A 33 -7.19 -2.19 8.03
CA LEU A 33 -6.50 -0.90 7.93
C LEU A 33 -5.05 -1.01 8.45
N MET A 34 -4.86 -1.66 9.60
CA MET A 34 -3.52 -1.91 10.15
C MET A 34 -2.69 -2.86 9.28
N ALA A 35 -3.28 -3.92 8.75
CA ALA A 35 -2.60 -4.87 7.86
C ALA A 35 -2.17 -4.21 6.54
N GLY A 36 -3.07 -3.42 5.92
CA GLY A 36 -2.78 -2.65 4.71
C GLY A 36 -1.70 -1.60 4.94
N PHE A 37 -1.77 -0.88 6.06
CA PHE A 37 -0.72 0.07 6.48
C PHE A 37 0.63 -0.62 6.67
N GLY A 38 0.65 -1.75 7.38
CA GLY A 38 1.86 -2.53 7.63
C GLY A 38 2.49 -3.09 6.35
N LEU A 39 1.68 -3.62 5.43
CA LEU A 39 2.14 -4.10 4.11
C LEU A 39 2.71 -2.95 3.28
N PHE A 40 2.01 -1.83 3.20
CA PHE A 40 2.50 -0.65 2.48
C PHE A 40 3.86 -0.20 3.03
N ARG A 41 3.99 -0.08 4.36
CA ARG A 41 5.24 0.31 5.02
C ARG A 41 6.37 -0.70 4.75
N PHE A 42 6.04 -1.99 4.73
CA PHE A 42 7.00 -3.03 4.41
C PHE A 42 7.55 -2.88 2.98
N PHE A 43 6.68 -2.68 1.99
CA PHE A 43 7.09 -2.45 0.60
C PHE A 43 7.81 -1.10 0.40
N ASP A 44 7.41 -0.06 1.12
CA ASP A 44 8.06 1.26 1.11
C ASP A 44 9.47 1.22 1.73
N ILE A 45 9.69 0.45 2.81
CA ILE A 45 11.02 0.31 3.44
C ILE A 45 11.95 -0.59 2.61
N LEU A 46 11.41 -1.64 1.98
CA LEU A 46 12.20 -2.61 1.22
C LEU A 46 12.80 -2.03 -0.05
N LYS A 47 12.38 -0.84 -0.49
CA LYS A 47 12.95 -0.08 -1.61
C LYS A 47 14.47 -0.26 -1.64
N PRO A 48 15.00 -1.12 -2.53
CA PRO A 48 16.31 -1.70 -2.27
C PRO A 48 17.43 -0.68 -2.37
N PHE A 49 17.23 0.54 -2.90
CA PHE A 49 18.33 1.47 -3.11
C PHE A 49 17.90 2.93 -3.25
N GLY A 50 18.36 3.77 -2.31
CA GLY A 50 19.22 4.90 -2.68
C GLY A 50 18.57 6.18 -3.22
N ILE A 51 17.75 6.83 -2.39
CA ILE A 51 17.22 8.20 -2.64
C ILE A 51 18.36 9.26 -2.71
N ALA A 52 19.59 8.93 -2.29
CA ALA A 52 20.73 9.84 -2.33
C ALA A 52 21.41 9.98 -3.71
N ARG A 53 21.10 9.15 -4.71
CA ARG A 53 21.84 9.14 -6.00
C ARG A 53 21.04 9.65 -7.21
N LEU A 54 19.74 9.90 -7.05
CA LEU A 54 18.84 10.36 -8.11
C LEU A 54 18.60 11.88 -8.14
N GLN A 55 19.33 12.69 -7.36
CA GLN A 55 19.27 14.16 -7.43
C GLN A 55 19.69 14.76 -8.79
N ASN A 56 20.08 13.94 -9.77
CA ASN A 56 20.49 14.38 -11.11
C ASN A 56 19.54 13.97 -12.26
N LEU A 57 18.46 13.21 -12.00
CA LEU A 57 17.42 13.02 -13.01
C LEU A 57 16.20 13.87 -12.67
N SER A 58 15.92 14.82 -13.54
CA SER A 58 14.74 15.70 -13.56
C SER A 58 13.49 15.11 -12.87
N GLY A 59 13.12 15.69 -11.73
CA GLY A 59 11.70 15.92 -11.42
C GLY A 59 10.95 14.97 -10.48
N GLY A 60 11.57 14.14 -9.63
CA GLY A 60 10.87 13.45 -8.52
C GLY A 60 9.80 12.40 -8.90
N ILE A 61 9.48 12.23 -10.18
CA ILE A 61 8.45 11.30 -10.68
C ILE A 61 8.79 9.84 -10.32
N GLY A 62 10.08 9.50 -10.27
CA GLY A 62 10.52 8.14 -9.92
C GLY A 62 10.09 7.70 -8.52
N CYS A 63 10.13 8.61 -7.53
CA CYS A 63 9.65 8.29 -6.18
C CYS A 63 8.14 8.03 -6.16
N VAL A 64 7.36 8.86 -6.87
CA VAL A 64 5.89 8.72 -6.91
C VAL A 64 5.46 7.39 -7.56
N ILE A 65 6.15 6.97 -8.62
CA ILE A 65 5.88 5.67 -9.27
C ILE A 65 6.22 4.50 -8.33
N ASP A 66 7.29 4.64 -7.56
CA ASP A 66 7.73 3.62 -6.60
C ASP A 66 6.74 3.47 -5.43
N ASP A 67 6.24 4.59 -4.90
CA ASP A 67 5.17 4.61 -3.88
C ASP A 67 3.87 3.99 -4.40
N LEU A 68 3.51 4.30 -5.65
CA LEU A 68 2.35 3.72 -6.31
C LEU A 68 2.50 2.20 -6.49
N ALA A 69 3.69 1.74 -6.88
CA ALA A 69 3.99 0.32 -7.00
C ALA A 69 3.92 -0.40 -5.64
N ALA A 70 4.45 0.21 -4.58
CA ALA A 70 4.33 -0.31 -3.21
C ALA A 70 2.86 -0.42 -2.75
N ALA A 71 2.02 0.56 -3.07
CA ALA A 71 0.59 0.50 -2.76
C ALA A 71 -0.17 -0.57 -3.55
N LEU A 72 0.15 -0.75 -4.84
CA LEU A 72 -0.42 -1.83 -5.65
C LEU A 72 0.00 -3.21 -5.13
N ALA A 73 1.27 -3.38 -4.76
CA ALA A 73 1.76 -4.63 -4.17
C ALA A 73 1.06 -4.92 -2.83
N ALA A 74 0.93 -3.91 -1.97
CA ALA A 74 0.18 -4.02 -0.72
C ALA A 74 -1.30 -4.39 -0.96
N CYS A 75 -1.95 -3.78 -1.95
CA CYS A 75 -3.33 -4.09 -2.35
C CYS A 75 -3.48 -5.58 -2.73
N VAL A 76 -2.63 -6.07 -3.64
CA VAL A 76 -2.68 -7.47 -4.10
C VAL A 76 -2.40 -8.43 -2.95
N CYS A 77 -1.38 -8.17 -2.14
CA CYS A 77 -1.05 -9.00 -0.98
C CYS A 77 -2.19 -9.04 0.03
N LEU A 78 -2.81 -7.89 0.32
CA LEU A 78 -3.93 -7.80 1.25
C LEU A 78 -5.17 -8.53 0.70
N HIS A 79 -5.45 -8.42 -0.60
CA HIS A 79 -6.54 -9.14 -1.26
C HIS A 79 -6.33 -10.66 -1.17
N VAL A 80 -5.12 -11.13 -1.48
CA VAL A 80 -4.77 -12.55 -1.40
C VAL A 80 -4.86 -13.04 0.05
N PHE A 81 -4.30 -12.29 1.00
CA PHE A 81 -4.32 -12.65 2.41
C PHE A 81 -5.75 -12.79 2.94
N LEU A 82 -6.63 -11.85 2.61
CA LEU A 82 -8.04 -11.90 3.01
C LEU A 82 -8.86 -12.96 2.27
N HIS A 83 -8.47 -13.34 1.05
CA HIS A 83 -9.11 -14.44 0.33
C HIS A 83 -8.83 -15.80 0.99
N TYR A 84 -7.62 -15.99 1.53
CA TYR A 84 -7.24 -17.22 2.23
C TYR A 84 -7.47 -17.19 3.74
N ALA A 85 -7.70 -16.01 4.32
CA ALA A 85 -8.10 -15.90 5.71
C ALA A 85 -9.44 -16.65 5.89
N PRO A 86 -9.54 -17.56 6.86
CA PRO A 86 -10.82 -18.18 7.18
C PRO A 86 -11.73 -17.10 7.77
N LEU A 87 -12.92 -16.94 7.18
CA LEU A 87 -13.99 -16.12 7.74
C LEU A 87 -14.31 -16.71 9.13
N GLY A 88 -13.83 -16.03 10.18
CA GLY A 88 -14.09 -16.39 11.57
C GLY A 88 -15.52 -16.09 11.97
#